data_AF-A0A5J4FD18-F1
#
_entry.id   AF-A0A5J4FD18-F1
#
_cell.length_a   1.000
_cell.length_b   1.000
_cell.length_c   1.000
_cell.angle_alpha   90.00
_cell.angle_beta   90.00
_cell.angle_gamma   90.00
#
_symmetry.space_group_name_H-M   'P 1'
#
loop_
_entity.id
_entity.type
_entity.pdbx_description
1 polymer ?
#
loop_
_entity_poly.entity_id
_entity_poly.type
_entity_poly.pdbx_seq_one_letter_code
_entity_poly.pdbx_strand_id
1 'polypeptide(L)'
;MTYLEFYKAWHGQTENNIPEELQSQNLNYIIETIKTNHPNVRTIDIKTINEETNLDHLAKGIGNRILTKLISPINDIYDLEWCLKTETPNLPLIFYGDDLRDSLLQLCQLIGEFASIAIITDKPIEQPIQGFLPNQINLENA
;
A
#
# COMPACT_ATOMS: atom_id res chain seq x y z
N MET A 1 3.38 14.60 -0.48
CA MET A 1 3.59 14.39 -1.93
C MET A 1 2.72 13.21 -2.33
N THR A 2 1.71 13.45 -3.17
CA THR A 2 0.85 12.42 -3.75
C THR A 2 1.67 11.56 -4.72
N TYR A 3 1.51 10.24 -4.69
CA TYR A 3 2.32 9.27 -5.44
C TYR A 3 1.94 9.25 -6.92
N LEU A 4 2.20 10.36 -7.60
CA LEU A 4 1.87 10.56 -9.01
C LEU A 4 2.55 9.53 -9.91
N GLU A 5 3.71 9.01 -9.52
CA GLU A 5 4.41 7.95 -10.26
C GLU A 5 3.74 6.59 -10.09
N PHE A 6 3.27 6.25 -8.88
CA PHE A 6 2.50 5.02 -8.64
C PHE A 6 1.19 5.04 -9.42
N TYR A 7 0.50 6.17 -9.38
CA TYR A 7 -0.68 6.44 -10.19
C TYR A 7 -0.41 6.21 -11.68
N LYS A 8 0.65 6.81 -12.23
CA LYS A 8 1.06 6.62 -13.62
C LYS A 8 1.45 5.17 -13.95
N ALA A 9 2.08 4.45 -13.02
CA ALA A 9 2.45 3.05 -13.20
C ALA A 9 1.24 2.10 -13.13
N TRP A 10 0.28 2.40 -12.26
CA TRP A 10 -0.97 1.64 -12.08
C TRP A 10 -1.95 1.87 -13.24
N HIS A 11 -2.03 3.10 -13.75
CA HIS A 11 -2.90 3.48 -14.86
C HIS A 11 -2.25 3.31 -16.25
N GLY A 12 -0.96 2.99 -16.29
CA GLY A 12 -0.17 2.95 -17.50
C GLY A 12 -0.07 4.33 -18.15
N GLN A 13 1.12 4.92 -18.21
CA GLN A 13 1.32 6.01 -19.16
C GLN A 13 1.14 5.46 -20.57
N THR A 14 -0.07 5.67 -21.09
CA THR A 14 -0.45 6.24 -22.38
C THR A 14 0.66 6.55 -23.39
N GLU A 15 1.53 5.59 -23.70
CA GLU A 15 2.21 5.52 -25.00
C GLU A 15 2.21 4.06 -25.48
N ASN A 16 1.09 3.68 -26.11
CA ASN A 16 0.90 2.53 -26.99
C ASN A 16 1.49 1.18 -26.53
N ASN A 17 0.58 0.27 -26.15
CA ASN A 17 0.76 -1.17 -25.87
C ASN A 17 0.71 -1.54 -24.39
N ILE A 18 -0.46 -1.39 -23.77
CA ILE A 18 -0.84 -2.27 -22.68
C ILE A 18 -1.53 -3.49 -23.34
N PRO A 19 -0.90 -4.69 -23.36
CA PRO A 19 -1.52 -5.91 -23.89
C PRO A 19 -2.93 -6.13 -23.32
N GLU A 20 -3.88 -6.61 -24.13
CA GLU A 20 -5.27 -6.90 -23.71
C GLU A 20 -5.35 -7.83 -22.48
N GLU A 21 -4.30 -8.64 -22.28
CA GLU A 21 -4.11 -9.53 -21.14
C GLU A 21 -3.96 -8.77 -19.80
N LEU A 22 -3.43 -7.55 -19.82
CA LEU A 22 -3.28 -6.67 -18.64
C LEU A 22 -4.54 -5.86 -18.34
N GLN A 23 -5.44 -5.68 -19.32
CA GLN A 23 -6.70 -4.96 -19.14
C GLN A 23 -7.73 -5.77 -18.34
N SER A 24 -7.57 -7.10 -18.28
CA SER A 24 -8.60 -7.99 -17.74
C SER A 24 -8.25 -8.66 -16.42
N GLN A 25 -6.97 -8.84 -16.08
CA GLN A 25 -6.52 -9.42 -14.80
C GLN A 25 -5.00 -9.58 -14.83
N ASN A 26 -4.29 -8.84 -13.98
CA ASN A 26 -3.21 -9.42 -13.17
C ASN A 26 -2.71 -8.38 -12.18
N LEU A 27 -3.44 -8.22 -11.07
CA LEU A 27 -2.95 -7.52 -9.87
C LEU A 27 -1.49 -7.92 -9.55
N ASN A 28 -1.19 -9.22 -9.71
CA ASN A 28 0.16 -9.76 -9.56
C ASN A 28 1.18 -9.13 -10.52
N TYR A 29 0.85 -8.98 -11.80
CA TYR A 29 1.76 -8.33 -12.77
C TYR A 29 2.05 -6.88 -12.39
N ILE A 30 1.01 -6.15 -11.96
CA ILE A 30 1.18 -4.75 -11.57
C ILE A 30 2.06 -4.66 -10.32
N ILE A 31 1.79 -5.50 -9.31
CA ILE A 31 2.61 -5.56 -8.09
C ILE A 31 4.07 -5.93 -8.39
N GLU A 32 4.31 -6.92 -9.27
CA GLU A 32 5.68 -7.31 -9.66
C GLU A 32 6.40 -6.20 -10.44
N THR A 33 5.67 -5.48 -11.30
CA THR A 33 6.21 -4.32 -12.03
C THR A 33 6.59 -3.19 -11.06
N ILE A 34 5.74 -2.90 -10.08
CA ILE A 34 6.02 -1.89 -9.05
C ILE A 34 7.26 -2.27 -8.24
N LYS A 35 7.36 -3.51 -7.78
CA LYS A 35 8.55 -3.99 -7.03
C LYS A 35 9.82 -3.86 -7.86
N THR A 36 9.75 -4.18 -9.16
CA THR A 36 10.88 -4.13 -10.08
C THR A 36 11.35 -2.70 -10.34
N ASN A 37 10.42 -1.78 -10.60
CA ASN A 37 10.74 -0.40 -10.97
C ASN A 37 10.98 0.50 -9.75
N HIS A 38 10.41 0.15 -8.59
CA HIS A 38 10.46 0.94 -7.36
C HIS A 38 10.88 0.07 -6.16
N PRO A 39 12.16 -0.30 -6.03
CA PRO A 39 12.65 -1.20 -4.99
C PRO A 39 12.48 -0.68 -3.55
N ASN A 40 12.21 0.61 -3.39
CA ASN A 40 11.96 1.26 -2.09
C ASN A 40 10.49 1.19 -1.65
N VAL A 41 9.57 0.84 -2.56
CA VAL A 41 8.17 0.63 -2.25
C VAL A 41 8.00 -0.71 -1.54
N ARG A 42 7.13 -0.77 -0.53
CA ARG A 42 6.77 -2.01 0.16
C ARG A 42 5.34 -2.37 -0.16
N THR A 43 5.16 -3.51 -0.82
CA THR A 43 3.85 -4.05 -1.20
C THR A 43 3.43 -5.12 -0.19
N ILE A 44 2.20 -5.06 0.31
CA ILE A 44 1.65 -6.01 1.29
C ILE A 44 0.33 -6.55 0.77
N ASP A 45 0.26 -7.87 0.60
CA ASP A 45 -1.01 -8.56 0.34
C ASP A 45 -1.87 -8.54 1.61
N ILE A 46 -3.03 -7.89 1.54
CA ILE A 46 -3.97 -7.76 2.66
C ILE A 46 -4.32 -9.14 3.22
N LYS A 47 -4.51 -10.17 2.38
CA LYS A 47 -4.90 -11.53 2.83
C LYS A 47 -3.92 -12.13 3.82
N THR A 48 -2.66 -11.70 3.78
CA THR A 48 -1.62 -12.23 4.66
C THR A 48 -1.60 -11.59 6.05
N ILE A 49 -2.36 -10.52 6.27
CA ILE A 49 -2.47 -9.78 7.55
C ILE A 49 -3.92 -9.63 8.03
N ASN A 50 -4.90 -9.94 7.18
CA ASN A 50 -6.31 -9.62 7.40
C ASN A 50 -7.01 -10.43 8.50
N GLU A 51 -6.40 -11.51 9.02
CA GLU A 51 -7.00 -12.27 10.11
C GLU A 51 -6.91 -11.55 11.46
N GLU A 52 -5.97 -10.60 11.60
CA GLU A 52 -5.73 -9.88 12.85
C GLU A 52 -6.62 -8.64 12.97
N THR A 53 -7.23 -8.48 14.15
CA THR A 53 -8.15 -7.38 14.47
C THR A 53 -7.59 -6.46 15.54
N ASN A 54 -6.60 -6.94 16.30
CA ASN A 54 -5.87 -6.12 17.26
C ASN A 54 -4.87 -5.21 16.52
N LEU A 55 -4.97 -3.90 16.76
CA LEU A 55 -4.15 -2.89 16.11
C LEU A 55 -2.65 -3.05 16.41
N ASP A 56 -2.27 -3.40 17.63
CA ASP A 56 -0.87 -3.55 18.03
C ASP A 56 -0.24 -4.77 17.35
N HIS A 57 -1.00 -5.86 17.26
CA HIS A 57 -0.56 -7.04 16.52
C HIS A 57 -0.47 -6.79 15.01
N LEU A 58 -1.41 -6.02 14.43
CA LEU A 58 -1.32 -5.58 13.05
C LEU A 58 -0.09 -4.70 12.82
N ALA A 59 0.16 -3.74 13.72
CA ALA A 59 1.32 -2.85 13.65
C ALA A 59 2.64 -3.64 13.69
N LYS A 60 2.74 -4.60 14.61
CA LYS A 60 3.85 -5.56 14.67
C LYS A 60 3.98 -6.39 13.40
N GLY A 61 2.88 -6.94 12.90
CA GLY A 61 2.86 -7.76 11.70
C GLY A 61 3.33 -7.00 10.45
N ILE A 62 2.84 -5.78 10.26
CA ILE A 62 3.23 -4.89 9.16
C ILE A 62 4.67 -4.43 9.35
N GLY A 63 5.02 -3.96 10.54
CA GLY A 63 6.36 -3.48 10.88
C GLY A 63 7.44 -4.50 10.55
N ASN A 64 7.25 -5.75 10.97
CA ASN A 64 8.18 -6.85 10.68
C ASN A 64 8.30 -7.19 9.18
N ARG A 65 7.27 -6.88 8.37
CA ARG A 65 7.28 -7.15 6.92
C ARG A 65 7.93 -6.03 6.12
N ILE A 66 7.77 -4.78 6.55
CA ILE A 66 8.24 -3.62 5.79
C ILE A 66 9.64 -3.15 6.21
N LEU A 67 10.02 -3.41 7.47
CA LEU A 67 11.29 -2.98 8.07
C LEU A 67 12.27 -4.15 8.14
N THR A 68 13.12 -4.25 7.13
CA THR A 68 14.11 -5.34 6.99
C THR A 68 15.32 -5.21 7.93
N LYS A 69 15.53 -4.03 8.52
CA LYS A 69 16.57 -3.75 9.51
C LYS A 69 16.00 -2.81 10.58
N LEU A 70 15.37 -3.41 11.59
CA LEU A 70 14.89 -2.69 12.76
C LEU A 70 16.04 -2.50 13.76
N ILE A 71 16.21 -1.29 14.28
CA ILE A 71 17.06 -1.06 15.46
C ILE A 71 16.34 -1.55 16.72
N SER A 72 15.00 -1.44 16.75
CA SER A 72 14.14 -1.88 17.87
C SER A 72 12.95 -2.73 17.38
N PRO A 73 12.55 -3.77 18.14
CA PRO A 73 11.40 -4.58 17.78
C PRO A 73 10.11 -3.77 17.85
N ILE A 74 9.20 -3.99 16.90
CA ILE A 74 7.85 -3.40 16.94
C ILE A 74 6.95 -4.29 17.78
N ASN A 75 6.41 -3.74 18.86
CA ASN A 75 5.47 -4.43 19.73
C ASN A 75 4.05 -3.89 19.60
N ASP A 76 3.92 -2.60 19.29
CA ASP A 76 2.66 -1.90 19.19
C ASP A 76 2.66 -0.84 18.09
N ILE A 77 1.57 -0.08 18.00
CA ILE A 77 1.41 0.99 17.02
C ILE A 77 2.37 2.17 17.22
N TYR A 78 2.77 2.48 18.45
CA TYR A 78 3.66 3.60 18.74
C TYR A 78 5.10 3.29 18.33
N ASP A 79 5.52 2.05 18.51
CA ASP A 79 6.82 1.56 18.00
C ASP A 79 6.87 1.68 16.47
N LEU A 80 5.79 1.29 15.78
CA LEU A 80 5.68 1.41 14.33
C LEU A 80 5.71 2.87 13.88
N GLU A 81 4.93 3.74 14.54
CA GLU A 81 4.92 5.18 14.29
C GLU A 81 6.32 5.77 14.40
N TRP A 82 7.04 5.47 15.49
CA TRP A 82 8.38 5.97 15.70
C TRP A 82 9.32 5.52 14.58
N CYS A 83 9.29 4.24 14.21
CA CYS A 83 10.12 3.71 13.13
C CYS A 83 9.84 4.38 11.77
N LEU A 84 8.58 4.64 11.45
CA LEU A 84 8.18 5.32 10.22
C LEU A 84 8.60 6.80 10.22
N LYS A 85 8.71 7.43 11.39
CA LYS A 85 9.21 8.80 11.53
C LYS A 85 10.73 8.91 11.45
N THR A 86 11.45 7.99 12.08
CA THR A 86 12.88 8.16 12.37
C THR A 86 13.78 7.28 11.51
N GLU A 87 13.42 6.00 11.36
CA GLU A 87 14.25 5.02 10.65
C GLU A 87 13.92 4.95 9.16
N THR A 88 12.64 5.09 8.81
CA THR A 88 12.14 4.94 7.44
C THR A 88 11.17 6.06 7.03
N PRO A 89 11.60 7.33 7.13
CA PRO A 89 10.74 8.47 6.77
C PRO A 89 10.27 8.39 5.32
N ASN A 90 8.99 8.67 5.10
CA ASN A 90 8.34 8.67 3.78
C ASN A 90 8.33 7.30 3.07
N LEU A 91 8.35 6.20 3.83
CA LEU A 91 8.26 4.87 3.26
C LEU A 91 6.96 4.73 2.44
N PRO A 92 7.04 4.39 1.13
CA PRO A 92 5.87 4.10 0.33
C PRO A 92 5.33 2.71 0.66
N LEU A 93 4.07 2.63 1.08
CA LEU A 93 3.36 1.41 1.37
C LEU A 93 2.21 1.23 0.38
N ILE A 94 2.14 0.05 -0.21
CA ILE A 94 1.02 -0.37 -1.06
C ILE A 94 0.38 -1.59 -0.44
N PHE A 95 -0.85 -1.45 0.01
CA PHE A 95 -1.67 -2.58 0.40
C PHE A 95 -2.48 -3.03 -0.81
N TYR A 96 -2.52 -4.32 -1.08
CA TYR A 96 -3.28 -4.85 -2.21
C TYR A 96 -4.06 -6.10 -1.85
N GLY A 97 -5.20 -6.27 -2.51
CA GLY A 97 -6.07 -7.44 -2.36
C GLY A 97 -7.49 -7.07 -1.95
N ASP A 98 -8.30 -8.10 -1.85
CA ASP A 98 -9.72 -7.97 -1.55
C ASP A 98 -9.96 -7.89 -0.03
N ASP A 99 -11.12 -7.37 0.35
CA ASP A 99 -11.64 -7.42 1.72
C ASP A 99 -10.84 -6.62 2.77
N LEU A 100 -10.52 -5.36 2.48
CA LEU A 100 -9.92 -4.44 3.45
C LEU A 100 -10.82 -4.33 4.71
N ARG A 101 -10.32 -4.78 5.86
CA ARG A 101 -11.01 -4.66 7.15
C ARG A 101 -10.80 -3.28 7.80
N ASP A 102 -11.76 -2.91 8.65
CA ASP A 102 -11.76 -1.64 9.39
C ASP A 102 -10.50 -1.46 10.25
N SER A 103 -9.98 -2.53 10.86
CA SER A 103 -8.76 -2.49 11.68
C SER A 103 -7.52 -2.09 10.87
N LEU A 104 -7.39 -2.62 9.65
CA LEU A 104 -6.30 -2.26 8.75
C LEU A 104 -6.48 -0.84 8.21
N LEU A 105 -7.71 -0.45 7.87
CA LEU A 105 -8.02 0.92 7.46
C LEU A 105 -7.66 1.93 8.57
N GLN A 106 -8.06 1.62 9.81
CA GLN A 106 -7.76 2.44 10.99
C GLN A 106 -6.26 2.56 11.22
N LEU A 107 -5.51 1.45 11.10
CA LEU A 107 -4.05 1.49 11.21
C LEU A 107 -3.42 2.34 10.11
N CYS A 108 -3.87 2.21 8.86
CA CYS A 108 -3.41 3.04 7.75
C CYS A 108 -3.71 4.53 7.98
N GLN A 109 -4.86 4.88 8.59
CA GLN A 109 -5.17 6.27 8.91
C GLN A 109 -4.21 6.83 9.95
N LEU A 110 -3.87 6.04 10.96
CA LEU A 110 -2.96 6.43 12.04
C LEU A 110 -1.52 6.63 11.54
N ILE A 111 -1.03 5.75 10.67
CA ILE A 111 0.34 5.84 10.16
C ILE A 111 0.46 6.69 8.89
N GLY A 112 -0.66 7.11 8.28
CA GLY A 112 -0.71 7.86 7.02
C GLY A 112 -0.11 9.28 7.10
N GLU A 113 0.13 9.79 8.31
CA GLU A 113 0.88 11.03 8.52
C GLU A 113 2.41 10.84 8.37
N PHE A 114 2.90 9.60 8.49
CA PHE A 114 4.33 9.26 8.59
C PHE A 114 4.81 8.35 7.46
N ALA A 115 3.89 7.56 6.92
CA ALA A 115 4.07 6.75 5.75
C ALA A 115 3.11 7.18 4.66
N SER A 116 3.53 6.88 3.45
CA SER A 116 2.73 7.20 2.30
C SER A 116 2.02 5.97 1.81
N ILE A 117 0.69 6.00 1.85
CA ILE A 117 -0.10 4.79 1.70
C ILE A 117 -0.97 4.89 0.45
N ALA A 118 -0.90 3.85 -0.36
CA ALA A 118 -1.86 3.56 -1.41
C ALA A 118 -2.51 2.20 -1.13
N ILE A 119 -3.80 2.08 -1.41
CA ILE A 119 -4.51 0.81 -1.27
C ILE A 119 -5.15 0.43 -2.61
N ILE A 120 -4.85 -0.76 -3.09
CA ILE A 120 -5.45 -1.37 -4.28
C ILE A 120 -6.47 -2.39 -3.79
N THR A 121 -7.75 -2.14 -4.04
CA THR A 121 -8.83 -3.00 -3.54
C THR A 121 -10.04 -2.93 -4.46
N ASP A 122 -10.92 -3.93 -4.39
CA ASP A 122 -12.18 -4.01 -5.11
C ASP A 122 -13.29 -3.13 -4.48
N LYS A 123 -13.09 -2.66 -3.24
CA LYS A 123 -14.04 -1.83 -2.49
C LYS A 123 -13.61 -0.35 -2.48
N PRO A 124 -14.56 0.60 -2.56
CA PRO A 124 -14.23 2.01 -2.42
C PRO A 124 -13.68 2.30 -1.00
N ILE A 125 -12.71 3.22 -0.93
CA ILE A 125 -12.10 3.67 0.34
C ILE A 125 -12.38 5.17 0.49
N GLU A 126 -12.79 5.56 1.69
CA GLU A 126 -13.03 6.97 2.02
C GLU A 126 -11.72 7.72 2.34
N GLN A 127 -11.73 9.04 2.11
CA GLN A 127 -10.63 9.93 2.45
C GLN A 127 -10.28 9.85 3.96
N PRO A 128 -9.02 10.12 4.36
CA PRO A 128 -7.94 10.70 3.58
C PRO A 128 -7.10 9.69 2.78
N ILE A 129 -7.37 8.39 2.93
CA ILE A 129 -6.60 7.34 2.26
C ILE A 129 -7.05 7.24 0.81
N GLN A 130 -6.08 7.25 -0.12
CA GLN A 130 -6.37 7.05 -1.53
C GLN A 130 -6.53 5.55 -1.83
N GLY A 131 -7.74 5.17 -2.24
CA GLY A 131 -8.06 3.84 -2.76
C GLY A 131 -8.09 3.81 -4.28
N PHE A 132 -7.56 2.75 -4.87
CA PHE A 132 -7.51 2.50 -6.31
C PHE A 132 -8.35 1.27 -6.63
N LEU A 133 -9.49 1.49 -7.30
CA LEU A 133 -10.33 0.41 -7.80
C LEU A 133 -9.69 -0.19 -9.06
N PRO A 134 -9.63 -1.53 -9.20
CA PRO A 134 -8.88 -2.21 -10.28
C PRO A 134 -9.39 -1.93 -11.70
N ASN A 135 -10.62 -1.42 -11.86
CA ASN A 135 -11.28 -1.24 -13.16
C ASN A 135 -11.74 0.20 -13.43
N GLN A 136 -11.16 1.22 -12.79
CA GLN A 136 -11.56 2.61 -13.03
C GLN A 136 -10.70 3.32 -14.09
N ILE A 137 -11.36 3.84 -15.12
CA ILE A 137 -10.79 4.61 -16.25
C ILE A 137 -10.28 5.99 -15.82
N ASN A 138 -10.79 6.55 -14.71
CA ASN A 138 -10.62 7.97 -14.39
C ASN A 138 -9.57 8.22 -13.32
N LEU A 139 -8.32 7.98 -13.67
CA LEU A 139 -7.20 8.43 -12.87
C LEU A 139 -6.10 8.90 -13.84
N GLU A 140 -6.41 10.00 -14.56
CA GLU A 140 -5.43 10.99 -15.05
C GLU A 140 -5.69 12.44 -14.53
N ASN A 141 -6.80 12.70 -13.82
CA ASN A 141 -7.26 14.06 -13.46
C ASN A 141 -7.41 14.32 -11.94
N ALA A 142 -6.72 13.57 -11.06
CA ALA A 142 -6.79 13.75 -9.61
C ALA A 142 -5.55 14.45 -9.02
#